data_AF-A0A438EID3-F1
#
_entry.id   AF-A0A438EID3-F1
#
_cell.length_a   1.000
_cell.length_b   1.000
_cell.length_c   1.000
_cell.angle_alpha   90.00
_cell.angle_beta   90.00
_cell.angle_gamma   90.00
#
_symmetry.space_group_name_H-M   'P 1'
#
loop_
_entity.id
_entity.type
_entity.pdbx_description
1 polymer ?
#
loop_
_entity_poly.entity_id
_entity_poly.type
_entity_poly.pdbx_seq_one_letter_code
_entity_poly.pdbx_strand_id
1 'polypeptide(L)'
;MEDELQKRNTDCVYFLASPLTCKKGMDCEYRHSEGARLNPRDCWYWLSGSCLNPACAFRHPVGWGDWYSGDDRKAMPIPKVQPVGGEGEA
;
A
#
# COMPACT_ATOMS: atom_id res chain seq x y z
N MET A 1 -14.14 -0.70 16.74
CA MET A 1 -14.19 -2.06 16.15
C MET A 1 -14.19 -1.99 14.63
N GLU A 2 -14.94 -1.04 14.06
CA GLU A 2 -14.94 -0.73 12.62
C GLU A 2 -13.61 -0.14 12.10
N ASP A 3 -12.97 0.76 12.85
CA ASP A 3 -11.70 1.39 12.45
C ASP A 3 -10.54 0.40 12.27
N GLU A 4 -10.50 -0.65 13.08
CA GLU A 4 -9.46 -1.69 13.01
C GLU A 4 -9.66 -2.58 11.77
N LEU A 5 -10.92 -2.82 11.38
CA LEU A 5 -11.27 -3.49 10.12
C LEU A 5 -10.94 -2.62 8.90
N GLN A 6 -11.12 -1.31 9.03
CA GLN A 6 -10.75 -0.37 7.98
C GLN A 6 -9.23 -0.31 7.78
N LYS A 7 -8.43 -0.26 8.85
CA LYS A 7 -6.96 -0.26 8.77
C LYS A 7 -6.41 -1.50 8.06
N ARG A 8 -6.86 -2.70 8.45
CA ARG A 8 -6.42 -3.97 7.83
C ARG A 8 -6.87 -4.16 6.39
N ASN A 9 -7.92 -3.45 5.96
CA ASN A 9 -8.36 -3.44 4.57
C ASN A 9 -7.72 -2.31 3.76
N THR A 10 -7.07 -1.34 4.39
CA THR A 10 -6.37 -0.23 3.72
C THR A 10 -4.99 -0.70 3.24
N ASP A 11 -4.60 -0.32 2.03
CA ASP A 11 -3.29 -0.71 1.49
C ASP A 11 -2.12 -0.02 2.19
N CYS A 12 -1.06 -0.79 2.43
CA CYS A 12 0.21 -0.25 2.87
C CYS A 12 0.89 0.48 1.71
N VAL A 13 0.99 1.80 1.81
CA VAL A 13 1.63 2.66 0.79
C VAL A 13 3.09 2.27 0.52
N TYR A 14 3.82 1.84 1.55
CA TYR A 14 5.20 1.39 1.42
C TYR A 14 5.29 0.11 0.59
N PHE A 15 4.41 -0.86 0.85
CA PHE A 15 4.36 -2.11 0.08
C PHE A 15 3.88 -1.87 -1.37
N LEU A 16 2.92 -0.96 -1.58
CA LEU A 16 2.48 -0.58 -2.92
C LEU A 16 3.63 0.02 -3.76
N ALA A 17 4.51 0.81 -3.14
CA ALA A 17 5.69 1.34 -3.82
C ALA A 17 6.71 0.22 -4.12
N SER A 18 7.01 -0.64 -3.15
CA SER A 18 7.85 -1.83 -3.34
C SER A 18 7.73 -2.80 -2.16
N PRO A 19 7.70 -4.14 -2.40
CA PRO A 19 7.64 -5.15 -1.34
C PRO A 19 8.74 -5.03 -0.27
N LEU A 20 9.89 -4.46 -0.64
CA LEU A 20 11.05 -4.29 0.25
C LEU A 20 11.03 -2.99 1.06
N THR A 21 10.09 -2.08 0.76
CA THR A 21 10.04 -0.77 1.42
C THR A 21 9.33 -0.83 2.77
N CYS A 22 8.35 -1.72 2.93
CA CYS A 22 7.71 -1.92 4.22
C CYS A 22 8.58 -2.83 5.11
N LYS A 23 9.11 -2.28 6.20
CA LYS A 23 9.91 -3.03 7.19
C LYS A 23 9.09 -3.86 8.16
N LYS A 24 7.77 -3.63 8.23
CA LYS A 24 6.86 -4.35 9.15
C LYS A 24 6.54 -5.78 8.66
N GLY A 25 6.75 -6.09 7.38
CA GLY A 25 6.52 -7.44 6.85
C GLY A 25 5.09 -7.92 7.10
N MET A 26 4.96 -9.11 7.71
CA MET A 26 3.67 -9.73 8.04
C MET A 26 2.96 -9.08 9.24
N ASP A 27 3.69 -8.35 10.09
CA ASP A 27 3.15 -7.60 11.23
C ASP A 27 2.64 -6.20 10.83
N CYS A 28 2.52 -5.92 9.53
CA CYS A 28 1.96 -4.65 9.09
C CYS A 28 0.46 -4.59 9.40
N GLU A 29 0.03 -3.53 10.10
CA GLU A 29 -1.38 -3.23 10.36
C GLU A 29 -2.17 -2.87 9.08
N TYR A 30 -1.45 -2.58 7.99
CA TYR A 30 -1.99 -2.27 6.68
C TYR A 30 -1.81 -3.45 5.73
N ARG A 31 -2.66 -3.51 4.72
CA ARG A 31 -2.72 -4.62 3.79
C ARG A 31 -1.52 -4.66 2.84
N HIS A 32 -0.89 -5.83 2.75
CA HIS A 32 0.13 -6.17 1.73
C HIS A 32 -0.49 -7.10 0.67
N SER A 33 -1.12 -6.52 -0.36
CA SER A 33 -1.74 -7.30 -1.46
C SER A 33 -0.94 -7.14 -2.75
N GLU A 34 -0.38 -8.23 -3.28
CA GLU A 34 0.31 -8.20 -4.57
C GLU A 34 -0.63 -7.81 -5.72
N GLY A 35 -1.88 -8.27 -5.67
CA GLY A 35 -2.90 -7.93 -6.66
C GLY A 35 -3.12 -6.41 -6.71
N ALA A 36 -3.30 -5.77 -5.55
CA ALA A 36 -3.49 -4.33 -5.46
C ALA A 36 -2.25 -3.54 -5.92
N ARG A 37 -1.05 -4.06 -5.66
CA ARG A 37 0.21 -3.44 -6.11
C ARG A 37 0.30 -3.39 -7.63
N LEU A 38 0.03 -4.51 -8.29
CA LEU A 38 0.12 -4.64 -9.76
C LEU A 38 -1.09 -4.02 -10.48
N ASN A 39 -2.19 -3.79 -9.78
CA ASN A 39 -3.39 -3.21 -10.35
C ASN A 39 -3.36 -1.66 -10.29
N PRO A 40 -3.47 -0.93 -11.41
CA PRO A 40 -3.39 0.53 -11.42
C PRO A 40 -4.71 1.21 -10.98
N ARG A 41 -5.75 0.46 -10.62
CA ARG A 41 -7.08 1.00 -10.32
C ARG A 41 -7.41 0.90 -8.84
N ASP A 42 -8.03 1.96 -8.34
CA ASP A 42 -8.64 2.00 -7.02
C ASP A 42 -9.98 1.25 -7.01
N CYS A 43 -10.31 0.67 -5.85
CA CYS A 43 -11.54 -0.06 -5.64
C CYS A 43 -12.70 0.92 -5.48
N TRP A 44 -13.65 0.87 -6.41
CA TRP A 44 -14.83 1.73 -6.33
C TRP A 44 -15.67 1.50 -5.06
N TYR A 45 -15.80 0.24 -4.63
CA TYR A 45 -16.48 -0.11 -3.38
C TYR A 45 -15.72 0.38 -2.13
N TRP A 46 -14.39 0.48 -2.20
CA TRP A 46 -13.60 1.02 -1.10
C TRP A 46 -13.80 2.53 -0.99
N LEU A 47 -13.75 3.23 -2.12
CA LEU A 47 -14.00 4.67 -2.18
C LEU A 47 -15.41 5.04 -1.70
N SER A 48 -16.38 4.15 -1.84
CA SER A 48 -17.74 4.32 -1.30
C SER A 48 -17.92 3.79 0.13
N GLY A 49 -16.85 3.33 0.79
CA GLY A 49 -16.89 2.82 2.17
C GLY A 49 -17.57 1.45 2.34
N SER A 50 -17.81 0.72 1.25
CA SER A 50 -18.57 -0.55 1.24
C SER A 50 -17.69 -1.80 1.00
N CYS A 51 -16.40 -1.66 0.69
CA CYS A 51 -15.54 -2.81 0.41
C CYS A 51 -15.06 -3.49 1.68
N LEU A 52 -15.60 -4.68 1.95
CA LEU A 52 -15.22 -5.51 3.09
C LEU A 52 -14.27 -6.68 2.72
N ASN A 53 -13.89 -6.81 1.44
CA ASN A 53 -13.05 -7.93 0.98
C ASN A 53 -11.56 -7.67 1.31
N PRO A 54 -10.96 -8.40 2.27
CA PRO A 54 -9.54 -8.23 2.59
C PRO A 54 -8.63 -8.68 1.44
N ALA A 55 -9.08 -9.59 0.57
CA ALA A 55 -8.32 -10.08 -0.59
C ALA A 55 -8.61 -9.30 -1.89
N CYS A 56 -9.19 -8.10 -1.81
CA CYS A 56 -9.52 -7.30 -2.99
C CYS A 56 -8.27 -7.05 -3.88
N ALA A 57 -8.34 -7.32 -5.18
CA ALA A 57 -7.22 -7.07 -6.09
C ALA A 57 -7.10 -5.58 -6.50
N PHE A 58 -8.05 -4.73 -6.09
CA PHE A 58 -8.03 -3.30 -6.36
C PHE A 58 -7.40 -2.54 -5.18
N ARG A 59 -6.90 -1.33 -5.47
CA ARG A 59 -6.26 -0.50 -4.45
C ARG A 59 -7.27 0.10 -3.49
N HIS A 60 -6.94 0.04 -2.21
CA HIS A 60 -7.68 0.61 -1.09
C HIS A 60 -6.83 1.74 -0.49
N PRO A 61 -6.75 2.92 -1.15
CA PRO A 61 -5.98 4.04 -0.63
C PRO A 61 -6.58 4.55 0.70
N VAL A 62 -5.73 5.10 1.57
CA VAL A 62 -6.21 5.95 2.67
C VAL A 62 -7.04 7.10 2.07
N GLY A 63 -8.15 7.46 2.72
CA GLY A 63 -9.23 8.29 2.15
C GLY A 63 -8.81 9.53 1.34
N TRP A 64 -9.67 9.90 0.39
CA TRP A 64 -9.55 11.06 -0.51
C TRP A 64 -9.17 12.35 0.25
N GLY A 65 -7.93 12.80 0.15
CA GLY A 65 -7.55 14.11 0.70
C GLY A 65 -6.08 14.48 0.61
N ASP A 66 -5.17 13.58 0.97
CA ASP A 66 -3.78 14.02 1.26
C ASP A 66 -2.69 13.44 0.35
N TRP A 67 -3.01 12.48 -0.54
CA TRP A 67 -1.95 11.72 -1.24
C TRP A 67 -1.98 11.78 -2.77
N TYR A 68 -3.03 12.32 -3.39
CA TYR A 68 -3.22 12.30 -4.84
C TYR A 68 -3.82 13.57 -5.47
N SER A 69 -3.76 14.71 -4.78
CA SER A 69 -3.90 16.00 -5.49
C SER A 69 -2.60 16.26 -6.24
N GLY A 70 -2.64 16.03 -7.55
CA GLY A 70 -1.55 16.30 -8.48
C GLY A 70 -1.20 17.79 -8.54
N ASP A 71 -0.40 18.26 -7.59
CA ASP A 71 0.41 19.45 -7.74
C ASP A 71 1.88 19.08 -7.44
N ASP A 72 2.70 19.28 -8.45
CA ASP A 72 4.08 18.87 -8.61
C ASP A 72 4.98 19.52 -7.52
N ARG A 73 5.09 18.94 -6.31
CA ARG A 73 6.18 19.25 -5.34
C ARG A 73 6.29 18.47 -4.02
N LYS A 74 5.47 17.46 -3.71
CA LYS A 74 5.73 16.60 -2.54
C LYS A 74 5.75 15.12 -2.90
N ALA A 75 6.65 14.78 -3.82
CA ALA A 75 7.25 13.45 -3.82
C ALA A 75 7.78 13.21 -2.39
N MET A 76 7.07 12.38 -1.61
CA MET A 76 7.73 11.74 -0.48
C MET A 76 8.98 11.06 -1.04
N PRO A 77 10.15 11.20 -0.39
CA PRO A 77 11.32 10.51 -0.87
C PRO A 77 10.94 9.03 -0.94
N ILE A 78 11.01 8.45 -2.15
CA ILE A 78 11.15 7.02 -2.28
C ILE A 78 12.30 6.71 -1.32
N PRO A 79 12.08 5.99 -0.21
CA PRO A 79 13.17 5.67 0.69
C PRO A 79 14.19 4.98 -0.19
N LYS A 80 15.39 5.57 -0.28
CA LYS A 80 16.45 5.09 -1.17
C LYS A 80 16.54 3.59 -0.93
N VAL A 81 16.05 2.80 -1.88
CA VAL A 81 16.21 1.35 -1.85
C VAL A 81 17.71 1.16 -1.92
N GLN A 82 18.32 0.88 -0.78
CA GLN A 82 19.70 0.45 -0.77
C GLN A 82 19.69 -0.84 -1.59
N PRO A 83 20.53 -0.96 -2.64
CA PRO A 83 20.61 -2.21 -3.38
C PRO A 83 20.89 -3.30 -2.36
N VAL A 84 20.01 -4.31 -2.31
CA VAL A 84 20.26 -5.52 -1.53
C VAL A 84 21.55 -6.10 -2.09
N GLY A 85 22.63 -6.01 -1.30
CA GLY A 85 23.91 -6.61 -1.64
C GLY A 85 23.70 -8.11 -1.80
N GLY A 86 23.85 -8.60 -3.03
CA GLY A 86 23.96 -10.01 -3.30
C GLY A 86 25.37 -10.45 -2.94
N GLU A 87 25.57 -10.90 -1.70
CA GLU A 87 26.70 -11.73 -1.32
C GLU A 87 26.20 -13.17 -1.17
N GLY A 88 26.80 -14.05 -1.96
CA GLY A 88 26.43 -15.45 -2.07
C GLY A 88 27.30 -16.18 -3.09
N GLU A 89 28.62 -16.06 -2.94
CA GLU A 89 29.58 -17.05 -3.44
C GLU A 89 29.61 -18.22 -2.45
N ALA A 90 29.32 -19.42 -2.94
CA ALA A 90 29.83 -20.70 -2.45
C ALA A 90 29.73 -21.74 -3.57
#